data_AF-A0A857J8H6-F1
#
_entry.id   AF-A0A857J8H6-F1
#
_cell.length_a   1.000
_cell.length_b   1.000
_cell.length_c   1.000
_cell.angle_alpha   90.00
_cell.angle_beta   90.00
_cell.angle_gamma   90.00
#
_symmetry.space_group_name_H-M   'P 1'
#
loop_
_entity.id
_entity.type
_entity.pdbx_description
1 polymer ?
#
loop_
_entity_poly.entity_id
_entity_poly.type
_entity_poly.pdbx_seq_one_letter_code
_entity_poly.pdbx_strand_id
1 'polypeptide(L)'
;MSLLPAKGDLDGTAAGHTTGMFQLAIGGMRDFVASLLGAGSADLQATKLLAQQTLGIGGRNKIINGNFAINQRGVAGTVNLAAGAYGHDRWKAGSAGVIYTTASNGVDTDLTITFGGLVQVIEAGLVEGGDYCISWEGTSQLYLGGSTFVTSPYVLAGVTPNVTLGLQFSVGTLGRVQVERAVGQSPFERRPVDIELARCQRYYETGKLLLGGAYPSGGVGAQAYGEAQFKVTKRAVPTMTQLAASSSANVQSNAFTSTTTSSASVFCTHDVNPGNFSLSLYWAASAEL
;
A
#
# COMPACT_ATOMS: atom_id res chain seq x y z
N MET A 1 -22.35 14.72 -39.88
CA MET A 1 -21.34 13.94 -40.61
C MET A 1 -20.54 14.94 -41.42
N SER A 2 -19.37 15.36 -40.95
CA SER A 2 -18.56 16.34 -41.67
C SER A 2 -18.07 15.66 -42.95
N LEU A 3 -18.60 16.11 -44.09
CA LEU A 3 -18.21 15.61 -45.41
C LEU A 3 -16.75 15.99 -45.59
N LEU A 4 -15.88 14.98 -45.72
CA LEU A 4 -14.50 15.17 -46.10
C LEU A 4 -14.47 16.02 -47.39
N PRO A 5 -13.63 17.06 -47.47
CA PRO A 5 -13.51 17.85 -48.70
C PRO A 5 -13.11 16.93 -49.87
N ALA A 6 -13.71 17.16 -51.02
CA ALA A 6 -13.45 16.36 -52.21
C ALA A 6 -12.03 16.63 -52.72
N LYS A 7 -11.43 15.66 -53.41
CA LYS A 7 -10.06 15.77 -53.96
C LYS A 7 -9.85 17.07 -54.77
N GLY A 8 -10.88 17.50 -55.51
CA GLY A 8 -10.88 18.73 -56.32
C GLY A 8 -10.80 20.03 -55.51
N ASP A 9 -11.19 20.00 -54.23
CA ASP A 9 -11.05 21.13 -53.30
C ASP A 9 -9.59 21.34 -52.86
N LEU A 10 -8.75 20.31 -52.98
CA LEU A 10 -7.37 20.27 -52.48
C LEU A 10 -6.32 20.46 -53.58
N ASP A 11 -6.59 20.00 -54.80
CA ASP A 11 -5.66 20.11 -55.93
C ASP A 11 -5.89 21.37 -56.80
N GLY A 12 -6.86 22.22 -56.43
CA GLY A 12 -7.14 23.50 -57.09
C GLY A 12 -7.73 23.36 -58.49
N THR A 13 -8.18 22.17 -58.88
CA THR A 13 -8.68 21.90 -60.24
C THR A 13 -10.18 22.17 -60.42
N ALA A 14 -10.91 22.44 -59.34
CA ALA A 14 -12.33 22.66 -59.40
C ALA A 14 -12.70 24.14 -59.66
N ALA A 15 -13.58 24.37 -60.62
CA ALA A 15 -14.00 25.70 -61.06
C ALA A 15 -14.97 26.33 -60.05
N GLY A 16 -14.77 27.62 -59.72
CA GLY A 16 -15.69 28.40 -58.89
C GLY A 16 -15.35 28.49 -57.40
N HIS A 17 -14.13 28.12 -57.00
CA HIS A 17 -13.74 28.09 -55.59
C HIS A 17 -13.41 29.48 -55.05
N THR A 18 -13.99 29.81 -53.90
CA THR A 18 -13.72 31.06 -53.17
C THR A 18 -12.66 30.83 -52.10
N THR A 19 -11.98 31.90 -51.66
CA THR A 19 -11.01 31.84 -50.54
C THR A 19 -11.57 31.16 -49.29
N GLY A 20 -12.88 31.30 -49.04
CA GLY A 20 -13.57 30.64 -47.92
C GLY A 20 -13.63 29.12 -48.03
N MET A 21 -13.72 28.58 -49.25
CA MET A 21 -13.73 27.13 -49.49
C MET A 21 -12.34 26.51 -49.25
N PHE A 22 -11.27 27.22 -49.61
CA PHE A 22 -9.90 26.79 -49.29
C PHE A 22 -9.61 26.83 -47.78
N GLN A 23 -10.08 27.85 -47.07
CA GLN A 23 -9.94 27.94 -45.62
C GLN A 23 -10.69 26.80 -44.90
N LEU A 24 -11.87 26.42 -45.39
CA LEU A 24 -12.64 25.31 -44.85
C LEU A 24 -11.94 23.96 -45.06
N ALA A 25 -11.36 23.74 -46.25
CA ALA A 25 -10.60 22.53 -46.56
C ALA A 25 -9.32 22.40 -45.70
N ILE A 26 -8.56 23.48 -45.53
CA ILE A 26 -7.37 23.52 -44.67
C ILE A 26 -7.75 23.27 -43.20
N GLY A 27 -8.86 23.87 -42.73
CA GLY A 27 -9.40 23.64 -41.39
C GLY A 27 -9.75 22.17 -41.16
N GLY A 28 -10.50 21.55 -42.08
CA GLY A 28 -10.86 20.13 -42.00
C GLY A 28 -9.65 19.19 -42.04
N MET A 29 -8.62 19.53 -42.82
CA MET A 29 -7.37 18.75 -42.87
C MET A 29 -6.59 18.86 -41.57
N ARG A 30 -6.50 20.06 -40.98
CA ARG A 30 -5.89 20.25 -39.66
C ARG A 30 -6.62 19.44 -38.59
N ASP A 31 -7.94 19.46 -38.61
CA ASP A 31 -8.76 18.74 -37.63
C ASP A 31 -8.66 17.21 -37.81
N PHE A 32 -8.53 16.73 -39.07
CA PHE A 32 -8.24 15.32 -39.39
C PHE A 32 -6.82 14.89 -38.98
N VAL A 33 -5.81 15.73 -39.25
CA VAL A 33 -4.44 15.46 -38.83
C VAL A 33 -4.33 15.50 -37.30
N ALA A 34 -5.04 16.41 -36.63
CA ALA A 34 -5.14 16.45 -35.17
C ALA A 34 -5.83 15.21 -34.60
N SER A 35 -6.85 14.68 -35.30
CA SER A 35 -7.52 13.44 -34.87
C SER A 35 -6.66 12.19 -35.13
N LEU A 36 -5.87 12.18 -36.20
CA LEU A 36 -4.97 11.07 -36.54
C LEU A 36 -3.70 11.03 -35.69
N LEU A 37 -3.15 12.20 -35.34
CA LEU A 37 -1.94 12.33 -34.53
C LEU A 37 -2.22 12.27 -33.02
N GLY A 38 -3.49 12.33 -32.61
CA GLY A 38 -3.88 12.50 -31.21
C GLY A 38 -3.57 13.92 -30.75
N ALA A 39 -4.61 14.68 -30.40
CA ALA A 39 -4.46 16.06 -29.98
C ALA A 39 -3.69 16.13 -28.65
N GLY A 40 -2.42 16.53 -28.72
CA GLY A 40 -1.62 16.87 -27.55
C GLY A 40 -1.17 15.70 -26.67
N SER A 41 -0.09 15.92 -25.93
CA SER A 41 0.49 14.94 -25.01
C SER A 41 -0.49 14.45 -23.92
N ALA A 42 -1.54 15.22 -23.61
CA ALA A 42 -2.57 14.87 -22.64
C ALA A 42 -3.46 13.70 -23.09
N ASP A 43 -3.93 13.70 -24.34
CA ASP A 43 -4.80 12.63 -24.88
C ASP A 43 -4.01 11.33 -25.09
N LEU A 44 -2.72 11.43 -25.41
CA LEU A 44 -1.83 10.29 -25.56
C LEU A 44 -1.51 9.63 -24.21
N GLN A 45 -1.44 10.41 -23.13
CA GLN A 45 -1.34 9.90 -21.76
C GLN A 45 -2.65 9.24 -21.30
N ALA A 46 -3.80 9.87 -21.60
CA ALA A 46 -5.11 9.28 -21.31
C ALA A 46 -5.32 7.96 -22.06
N THR A 47 -4.92 7.87 -23.32
CA THR A 47 -5.02 6.65 -24.13
C THR A 47 -4.07 5.54 -23.64
N LYS A 48 -2.84 5.89 -23.21
CA LYS A 48 -1.92 4.93 -22.58
C LYS A 48 -2.43 4.41 -21.24
N LEU A 49 -3.06 5.27 -20.45
CA LEU A 49 -3.68 4.91 -19.17
C LEU A 49 -4.88 3.98 -19.38
N LEU A 50 -5.75 4.28 -20.35
CA LEU A 50 -6.85 3.41 -20.78
C LEU A 50 -6.34 2.06 -21.30
N ALA A 51 -5.24 2.05 -22.07
CA ALA A 51 -4.62 0.81 -22.54
C ALA A 51 -4.04 -0.02 -21.38
N GLN A 52 -3.38 0.62 -20.41
CA GLN A 52 -2.86 -0.06 -19.21
C GLN A 52 -3.97 -0.63 -18.32
N GLN A 53 -5.12 0.07 -18.23
CA GLN A 53 -6.34 -0.41 -17.58
C GLN A 53 -6.96 -1.61 -18.33
N THR A 54 -6.95 -1.59 -19.67
CA THR A 54 -7.55 -2.65 -20.51
C THR A 54 -6.67 -3.90 -20.59
N LEU A 55 -5.35 -3.76 -20.51
CA LEU A 55 -4.39 -4.86 -20.61
C LEU A 55 -4.21 -5.65 -19.29
N GLY A 56 -4.89 -5.27 -18.21
CA GLY A 56 -4.81 -6.00 -16.93
C GLY A 56 -3.42 -5.97 -16.29
N ILE A 57 -2.58 -4.97 -16.62
CA ILE A 57 -1.24 -4.85 -16.06
C ILE A 57 -1.39 -4.47 -14.57
N GLY A 58 -0.99 -5.39 -13.68
CA GLY A 58 -0.97 -5.17 -12.23
C GLY A 58 0.12 -4.19 -11.78
N GLY A 59 0.12 -3.83 -10.51
CA GLY A 59 1.07 -2.90 -9.91
C GLY A 59 0.72 -1.42 -10.04
N ARG A 60 -0.53 -1.08 -10.38
CA ARG A 60 -1.04 0.30 -10.46
C ARG A 60 -1.28 0.88 -9.08
N ASN A 61 -1.95 0.11 -8.23
CA ASN A 61 -2.27 0.52 -6.88
C ASN A 61 -0.96 0.63 -6.07
N LYS A 62 -0.76 1.74 -5.36
CA LYS A 62 0.36 1.98 -4.45
C LYS A 62 0.04 1.61 -3.01
N ILE A 63 -1.25 1.51 -2.68
CA ILE A 63 -1.76 1.09 -1.38
C ILE A 63 -1.50 -0.39 -1.19
N ILE A 64 -1.07 -0.73 0.01
CA ILE A 64 -0.94 -2.09 0.53
C ILE A 64 -2.12 -2.32 1.47
N ASN A 65 -2.74 -3.49 1.36
CA ASN A 65 -3.88 -3.92 2.14
C ASN A 65 -5.06 -2.95 2.07
N GLY A 66 -5.33 -2.41 0.87
CA GLY A 66 -6.38 -1.40 0.64
C GLY A 66 -7.81 -1.91 0.87
N ASN A 67 -8.00 -3.23 0.90
CA ASN A 67 -9.25 -3.90 1.23
C ASN A 67 -9.25 -4.53 2.63
N PHE A 68 -8.23 -4.22 3.45
CA PHE A 68 -8.13 -4.61 4.85
C PHE A 68 -8.21 -6.12 5.15
N ALA A 69 -7.95 -6.97 4.15
CA ALA A 69 -8.05 -8.42 4.28
C ALA A 69 -6.91 -9.06 5.09
N ILE A 70 -5.74 -8.42 5.14
CA ILE A 70 -4.58 -8.91 5.91
C ILE A 70 -4.58 -8.28 7.31
N ASN A 71 -4.54 -9.14 8.33
CA ASN A 71 -4.54 -8.75 9.74
C ASN A 71 -3.64 -9.67 10.57
N GLN A 72 -2.33 -9.57 10.34
CA GLN A 72 -1.31 -10.34 11.06
C GLN A 72 -1.17 -9.91 12.53
N ARG A 73 -1.68 -8.72 12.89
CA ARG A 73 -1.74 -8.24 14.27
C ARG A 73 -2.91 -8.81 15.06
N GLY A 74 -3.90 -9.41 14.38
CA GLY A 74 -5.07 -10.00 15.01
C GLY A 74 -5.96 -8.99 15.72
N VAL A 75 -6.02 -7.73 15.26
CA VAL A 75 -6.95 -6.75 15.84
C VAL A 75 -8.40 -7.16 15.53
N ALA A 76 -9.30 -7.05 16.49
CA ALA A 76 -10.69 -7.50 16.33
C ALA A 76 -11.65 -6.66 17.18
N GLY A 77 -12.95 -6.77 16.90
CA GLY A 77 -13.99 -6.03 17.60
C GLY A 77 -13.86 -4.52 17.37
N THR A 78 -13.98 -3.73 18.45
CA THR A 78 -13.68 -2.30 18.42
C THR A 78 -12.19 -2.09 18.57
N VAL A 79 -11.55 -1.64 17.49
CA VAL A 79 -10.12 -1.35 17.47
C VAL A 79 -9.91 0.09 17.92
N ASN A 80 -9.17 0.27 19.00
CA ASN A 80 -8.82 1.58 19.57
C ASN A 80 -7.29 1.73 19.58
N LEU A 81 -6.77 2.62 18.74
CA LEU A 81 -5.33 2.80 18.56
C LEU A 81 -4.94 4.21 18.98
N ALA A 82 -3.90 4.29 19.81
CA ALA A 82 -3.22 5.55 20.09
C ALA A 82 -2.55 6.10 18.83
N ALA A 83 -2.22 7.40 18.85
CA ALA A 83 -1.59 8.07 17.71
C ALA A 83 -0.36 7.30 17.18
N GLY A 84 -0.31 7.06 15.87
CA GLY A 84 0.78 6.32 15.22
C GLY A 84 0.78 4.80 15.43
N ALA A 85 -0.08 4.24 16.28
CA ALA A 85 -0.15 2.79 16.47
C ALA A 85 -0.80 2.09 15.27
N TYR A 86 -0.34 0.88 14.98
CA TYR A 86 -0.74 0.09 13.81
C TYR A 86 -1.83 -0.94 14.15
N GLY A 87 -2.82 -1.05 13.26
CA GLY A 87 -3.94 -2.00 13.33
C GLY A 87 -3.86 -3.07 12.26
N HIS A 88 -4.78 -3.06 11.29
CA HIS A 88 -4.63 -3.87 10.07
C HIS A 88 -3.29 -3.55 9.40
N ASP A 89 -2.68 -4.53 8.74
CA ASP A 89 -1.33 -4.40 8.20
C ASP A 89 -1.20 -3.13 7.34
N ARG A 90 -0.16 -2.33 7.63
CA ARG A 90 0.18 -1.03 7.01
C ARG A 90 -0.69 0.17 7.37
N TRP A 91 -1.79 -0.03 8.09
CA TRP A 91 -2.68 1.04 8.48
C TRP A 91 -2.42 1.45 9.93
N LYS A 92 -2.14 2.73 10.14
CA LYS A 92 -1.89 3.32 11.46
C LYS A 92 -2.90 4.39 11.83
N ALA A 93 -3.02 4.66 13.11
CA ALA A 93 -3.77 5.78 13.62
C ALA A 93 -3.12 7.12 13.22
N GLY A 94 -3.95 8.12 12.90
CA GLY A 94 -3.54 9.50 12.74
C GLY A 94 -3.09 10.14 14.07
N SER A 95 -2.79 11.44 14.04
CA SER A 95 -2.24 12.16 15.19
C SER A 95 -3.16 12.21 16.42
N ALA A 96 -4.47 12.08 16.23
CA ALA A 96 -5.46 12.01 17.31
C ALA A 96 -5.76 10.58 17.79
N GLY A 97 -5.12 9.56 17.22
CA GLY A 97 -5.55 8.17 17.36
C GLY A 97 -6.66 7.81 16.36
N VAL A 98 -7.20 6.60 16.49
CA VAL A 98 -8.37 6.15 15.71
C VAL A 98 -9.17 5.13 16.49
N ILE A 99 -10.50 5.19 16.32
CA ILE A 99 -11.40 4.12 16.73
C ILE A 99 -12.16 3.65 15.49
N TYR A 100 -12.15 2.35 15.23
CA TYR A 100 -12.91 1.77 14.13
C TYR A 100 -13.40 0.35 14.45
N THR A 101 -14.44 -0.08 13.75
CA THR A 101 -14.91 -1.46 13.71
C THR A 101 -14.74 -2.04 12.31
N THR A 102 -14.77 -3.36 12.20
CA THR A 102 -14.62 -4.11 10.94
C THR A 102 -15.91 -4.85 10.61
N ALA A 103 -16.28 -4.90 9.34
CA ALA A 103 -17.33 -5.77 8.83
C ALA A 103 -16.85 -6.51 7.57
N SER A 104 -17.23 -7.77 7.43
CA SER A 104 -16.97 -8.52 6.21
C SER A 104 -17.81 -7.96 5.04
N ASN A 105 -17.18 -7.76 3.89
CA ASN A 105 -17.83 -7.38 2.64
C ASN A 105 -17.40 -8.37 1.54
N GLY A 106 -18.03 -9.55 1.56
CA GLY A 106 -17.63 -10.67 0.71
C GLY A 106 -16.21 -11.14 1.02
N VAL A 107 -15.30 -10.97 0.05
CA VAL A 107 -13.86 -11.30 0.20
C VAL A 107 -13.03 -10.16 0.78
N ASP A 108 -13.64 -8.99 0.97
CA ASP A 108 -13.00 -7.80 1.53
C ASP A 108 -13.44 -7.56 2.99
N THR A 109 -12.75 -6.62 3.65
CA THR A 109 -13.16 -6.09 4.94
C THR A 109 -13.40 -4.58 4.78
N ASP A 110 -14.55 -4.11 5.24
CA ASP A 110 -14.84 -2.68 5.34
C ASP A 110 -14.64 -2.20 6.77
N LEU A 111 -14.13 -0.99 6.91
CA LEU A 111 -13.97 -0.33 8.20
C LEU A 111 -15.06 0.72 8.40
N THR A 112 -15.51 0.87 9.64
CA THR A 112 -16.29 2.03 10.09
C THR A 112 -15.48 2.79 11.11
N ILE A 113 -14.92 3.93 10.70
CA ILE A 113 -14.14 4.83 11.56
C ILE A 113 -15.13 5.71 12.32
N THR A 114 -15.10 5.67 13.65
CA THR A 114 -15.99 6.43 14.53
C THR A 114 -15.29 7.56 15.26
N PHE A 115 -13.95 7.55 15.30
CA PHE A 115 -13.15 8.61 15.88
C PHE A 115 -11.78 8.71 15.21
N GLY A 116 -11.24 9.93 15.15
CA GLY A 116 -9.89 10.19 14.69
C GLY A 116 -9.73 10.00 13.18
N GLY A 117 -8.61 9.38 12.77
CA GLY A 117 -8.40 9.07 11.36
C GLY A 117 -7.43 7.91 11.15
N LEU A 118 -7.63 7.17 10.07
CA LEU A 118 -6.79 6.05 9.68
C LEU A 118 -5.84 6.46 8.56
N VAL A 119 -4.57 6.11 8.68
CA VAL A 119 -3.51 6.57 7.79
C VAL A 119 -2.81 5.40 7.12
N GLN A 120 -2.59 5.51 5.82
CA GLN A 120 -1.54 4.74 5.15
C GLN A 120 -0.48 5.68 4.59
N VAL A 121 0.78 5.27 4.76
CA VAL A 121 1.94 6.02 4.26
C VAL A 121 2.56 5.28 3.08
N ILE A 122 2.61 5.95 1.93
CA ILE A 122 3.35 5.53 0.74
C ILE A 122 4.76 6.14 0.83
N GLU A 123 5.77 5.29 0.64
CA GLU A 123 7.18 5.70 0.72
C GLU A 123 7.61 6.56 -0.44
N ALA A 124 8.56 7.45 -0.17
CA ALA A 124 9.24 8.28 -1.17
C ALA A 124 9.68 7.50 -2.42
N GLY A 125 10.39 6.39 -2.25
CA GLY A 125 10.89 5.58 -3.37
C GLY A 125 9.80 4.93 -4.24
N LEU A 126 8.53 4.98 -3.83
CA LEU A 126 7.38 4.46 -4.57
C LEU A 126 6.56 5.55 -5.29
N VAL A 127 7.02 6.81 -5.22
CA VAL A 127 6.34 7.97 -5.79
C VAL A 127 7.17 8.53 -6.95
N GLU A 128 6.69 8.27 -8.17
CA GLU A 128 7.32 8.68 -9.43
C GLU A 128 7.02 10.14 -9.83
N GLY A 129 6.13 10.81 -9.09
CA GLY A 129 5.67 12.16 -9.38
C GLY A 129 4.65 12.26 -10.52
N GLY A 130 4.06 13.44 -10.65
CA GLY A 130 2.92 13.71 -11.53
C GLY A 130 1.58 13.57 -10.79
N ASP A 131 0.52 13.28 -11.55
CA ASP A 131 -0.83 13.25 -11.01
C ASP A 131 -1.21 11.85 -10.52
N TYR A 132 -1.85 11.79 -9.36
CA TYR A 132 -2.35 10.56 -8.76
C TYR A 132 -3.85 10.62 -8.54
N CYS A 133 -4.55 9.57 -8.95
CA CYS A 133 -5.94 9.34 -8.57
C CYS A 133 -5.96 8.54 -7.27
N ILE A 134 -6.66 9.08 -6.28
CA ILE A 134 -6.90 8.48 -4.98
C ILE A 134 -8.39 8.16 -4.91
N SER A 135 -8.73 6.88 -4.76
CA SER A 135 -10.11 6.41 -4.73
C SER A 135 -10.32 5.41 -3.60
N TRP A 136 -11.50 5.43 -3.01
CA TRP A 136 -11.95 4.49 -1.99
C TRP A 136 -13.46 4.31 -2.08
N GLU A 137 -13.95 3.23 -1.47
CA GLU A 137 -15.38 2.99 -1.22
C GLU A 137 -15.73 3.45 0.21
N GLY A 138 -16.93 4.04 0.38
CA GLY A 138 -17.43 4.49 1.68
C GLY A 138 -17.52 6.02 1.85
N THR A 139 -17.92 6.44 3.05
CA THR A 139 -18.26 7.84 3.38
C THR A 139 -17.13 8.62 4.04
N SER A 140 -16.03 7.97 4.40
CA SER A 140 -14.84 8.66 4.90
C SER A 140 -14.35 9.69 3.88
N GLN A 141 -13.72 10.76 4.35
CA GLN A 141 -13.08 11.77 3.52
C GLN A 141 -11.57 11.70 3.66
N LEU A 142 -10.85 12.01 2.58
CA LEU A 142 -9.39 12.18 2.61
C LEU A 142 -9.07 13.57 3.15
N TYR A 143 -8.22 13.64 4.16
CA TYR A 143 -7.70 14.87 4.72
C TYR A 143 -6.49 15.38 3.92
N LEU A 144 -6.56 16.62 3.43
CA LEU A 144 -5.48 17.26 2.66
C LEU A 144 -4.61 18.22 3.49
N GLY A 145 -4.88 18.35 4.79
CA GLY A 145 -4.24 19.34 5.65
C GLY A 145 -5.17 20.51 6.02
N GLY A 146 -4.84 21.22 7.10
CA GLY A 146 -5.64 22.32 7.63
C GLY A 146 -7.06 21.87 8.00
N SER A 147 -8.06 22.41 7.31
CA SER A 147 -9.48 22.05 7.44
C SER A 147 -10.05 21.42 6.16
N THR A 148 -9.18 21.01 5.24
CA THR A 148 -9.60 20.56 3.90
C THR A 148 -9.80 19.05 3.87
N PHE A 149 -11.01 18.65 3.47
CA PHE A 149 -11.40 17.26 3.27
C PHE A 149 -12.01 17.09 1.89
N VAL A 150 -11.75 15.96 1.25
CA VAL A 150 -12.24 15.63 -0.10
C VAL A 150 -12.87 14.24 -0.14
N THR A 151 -13.82 14.07 -1.04
CA THR A 151 -14.52 12.80 -1.29
C THR A 151 -13.83 11.98 -2.37
N SER A 152 -14.18 10.69 -2.44
CA SER A 152 -13.71 9.78 -3.48
C SER A 152 -14.45 10.02 -4.81
N PRO A 153 -13.78 9.88 -5.98
CA PRO A 153 -12.33 9.88 -6.16
C PRO A 153 -11.76 11.32 -6.09
N TYR A 154 -10.48 11.43 -5.78
CA TYR A 154 -9.75 12.70 -5.76
C TYR A 154 -8.49 12.62 -6.63
N VAL A 155 -8.22 13.65 -7.43
CA VAL A 155 -6.97 13.76 -8.20
C VAL A 155 -6.01 14.70 -7.48
N LEU A 156 -4.92 14.15 -6.97
CA LEU A 156 -3.81 14.89 -6.40
C LEU A 156 -2.83 15.23 -7.54
N ALA A 157 -2.86 16.48 -7.99
CA ALA A 157 -2.05 16.94 -9.11
C ALA A 157 -0.64 17.36 -8.68
N GLY A 158 0.32 17.22 -9.58
CA GLY A 158 1.65 17.82 -9.45
C GLY A 158 2.50 17.28 -8.30
N VAL A 159 2.33 16.01 -7.92
CA VAL A 159 3.15 15.39 -6.88
C VAL A 159 4.61 15.38 -7.32
N THR A 160 5.49 15.83 -6.45
CA THR A 160 6.94 15.77 -6.68
C THR A 160 7.42 14.32 -6.56
N PRO A 161 8.32 13.82 -7.43
CA PRO A 161 8.89 12.48 -7.27
C PRO A 161 9.69 12.36 -5.96
N ASN A 162 9.82 11.14 -5.46
CA ASN A 162 10.61 10.81 -4.27
C ASN A 162 10.16 11.53 -2.99
N VAL A 163 8.84 11.67 -2.80
CA VAL A 163 8.23 12.22 -1.57
C VAL A 163 7.32 11.20 -0.91
N THR A 164 7.29 11.21 0.41
CA THR A 164 6.35 10.37 1.18
C THR A 164 4.95 10.94 1.07
N LEU A 165 3.95 10.10 0.80
CA LEU A 165 2.53 10.49 0.81
C LEU A 165 1.83 9.83 2.01
N GLY A 166 1.36 10.64 2.95
CA GLY A 166 0.50 10.20 4.05
C GLY A 166 -0.96 10.44 3.72
N LEU A 167 -1.75 9.37 3.59
CA LEU A 167 -3.17 9.45 3.25
C LEU A 167 -3.99 9.20 4.51
N GLN A 168 -4.59 10.25 5.06
CA GLN A 168 -5.42 10.16 6.25
C GLN A 168 -6.91 10.21 5.89
N PHE A 169 -7.64 9.20 6.35
CA PHE A 169 -9.07 9.04 6.15
C PHE A 169 -9.80 9.36 7.45
N SER A 170 -10.82 10.21 7.38
CA SER A 170 -11.61 10.68 8.51
C SER A 170 -12.61 9.65 9.04
N VAL A 171 -13.46 10.08 9.97
CA VAL A 171 -14.68 9.36 10.36
C VAL A 171 -15.54 9.06 9.13
N GLY A 172 -16.14 7.87 9.10
CA GLY A 172 -16.94 7.34 8.00
C GLY A 172 -16.63 5.88 7.69
N THR A 173 -17.29 5.33 6.67
CA THR A 173 -16.95 4.00 6.15
C THR A 173 -15.78 4.07 5.18
N LEU A 174 -14.93 3.05 5.18
CA LEU A 174 -13.73 2.99 4.35
C LEU A 174 -13.48 1.55 3.86
N GLY A 175 -13.40 1.39 2.55
CA GLY A 175 -13.12 0.13 1.86
C GLY A 175 -12.35 0.38 0.56
N ARG A 176 -11.70 -0.66 0.03
CA ARG A 176 -11.04 -0.69 -1.30
C ARG A 176 -10.26 0.57 -1.67
N VAL A 177 -9.35 0.97 -0.79
CA VAL A 177 -8.51 2.16 -1.02
C VAL A 177 -7.47 1.88 -2.10
N GLN A 178 -7.38 2.78 -3.07
CA GLN A 178 -6.45 2.71 -4.19
C GLN A 178 -5.82 4.07 -4.45
N VAL A 179 -4.51 4.04 -4.73
CA VAL A 179 -3.78 5.18 -5.28
C VAL A 179 -3.03 4.73 -6.50
N GLU A 180 -3.24 5.41 -7.63
CA GLU A 180 -2.61 5.07 -8.89
C GLU A 180 -2.20 6.33 -9.65
N ARG A 181 -1.16 6.23 -10.46
CA ARG A 181 -0.67 7.34 -11.29
C ARG A 181 -1.62 7.51 -12.49
N ALA A 182 -2.64 8.34 -12.28
CA ALA A 182 -3.77 8.48 -13.17
C ALA A 182 -4.48 9.82 -12.94
N VAL A 183 -5.21 10.28 -13.94
CA VAL A 183 -6.10 11.44 -13.84
C VAL A 183 -7.57 11.04 -13.63
N GLY A 184 -7.83 9.75 -13.42
CA GLY A 184 -9.16 9.20 -13.18
C GLY A 184 -9.09 7.83 -12.50
N GLN A 185 -10.20 7.43 -11.88
CA GLN A 185 -10.29 6.18 -11.12
C GLN A 185 -10.40 4.97 -12.05
N SER A 186 -9.54 3.97 -11.85
CA SER A 186 -9.73 2.62 -12.39
C SER A 186 -10.47 1.73 -11.38
N PRO A 187 -11.03 0.58 -11.81
CA PRO A 187 -11.51 -0.43 -10.87
C PRO A 187 -10.43 -0.83 -9.86
N PHE A 188 -10.84 -1.16 -8.63
CA PHE A 188 -9.93 -1.56 -7.57
C PHE A 188 -9.04 -2.74 -8.03
N GLU A 189 -7.73 -2.54 -7.99
CA GLU A 189 -6.73 -3.55 -8.30
C GLU A 189 -6.65 -4.57 -7.16
N ARG A 190 -7.28 -5.71 -7.39
CA ARG A 190 -7.15 -6.88 -6.52
C ARG A 190 -5.84 -7.59 -6.82
N ARG A 191 -4.90 -7.56 -5.88
CA ARG A 191 -3.71 -8.39 -5.95
C ARG A 191 -4.02 -9.79 -5.41
N PRO A 192 -3.39 -10.84 -5.95
CA PRO A 192 -3.39 -12.15 -5.32
C PRO A 192 -2.97 -12.05 -3.84
N VAL A 193 -3.65 -12.81 -2.98
CA VAL A 193 -3.52 -12.68 -1.52
C VAL A 193 -2.10 -12.98 -1.02
N ASP A 194 -1.39 -13.89 -1.68
CA ASP A 194 0.01 -14.23 -1.42
C ASP A 194 0.97 -13.07 -1.72
N ILE A 195 0.73 -12.34 -2.82
CA ILE A 195 1.49 -11.14 -3.16
C ILE A 195 1.19 -10.02 -2.17
N GLU A 196 -0.08 -9.83 -1.80
CA GLU A 196 -0.47 -8.81 -0.82
C GLU A 196 0.12 -9.11 0.56
N LEU A 197 0.08 -10.37 0.99
CA LEU A 197 0.68 -10.84 2.23
C LEU A 197 2.19 -10.63 2.22
N ALA A 198 2.89 -10.99 1.14
CA ALA A 198 4.32 -10.75 1.02
C ALA A 198 4.67 -9.26 1.13
N ARG A 199 3.84 -8.36 0.57
CA ARG A 199 4.00 -6.91 0.71
C ARG A 199 3.78 -6.44 2.15
N CYS A 200 2.75 -6.95 2.84
CA CYS A 200 2.51 -6.68 4.26
C CYS A 200 3.69 -7.16 5.14
N GLN A 201 4.19 -8.37 4.86
CA GLN A 201 5.28 -9.00 5.59
C GLN A 201 6.61 -8.24 5.50
N ARG A 202 6.80 -7.36 4.50
CA ARG A 202 7.97 -6.45 4.47
C ARG A 202 7.97 -5.46 5.62
N TYR A 203 6.81 -5.15 6.20
CA TYR A 203 6.66 -4.15 7.26
C TYR A 203 6.29 -4.77 8.60
N TYR A 204 5.52 -5.86 8.60
CA TYR A 204 5.16 -6.52 9.84
C TYR A 204 5.01 -8.02 9.64
N GLU A 205 5.62 -8.81 10.52
CA GLU A 205 5.19 -10.20 10.64
C GLU A 205 5.31 -10.73 12.06
N THR A 206 4.62 -11.84 12.30
CA THR A 206 4.77 -12.65 13.50
C THR A 206 5.29 -14.03 13.15
N GLY A 207 5.85 -14.70 14.16
CA GLY A 207 6.27 -16.09 14.04
C GLY A 207 6.53 -16.73 15.40
N LYS A 208 7.00 -17.97 15.34
CA LYS A 208 7.34 -18.78 16.51
C LYS A 208 8.73 -19.37 16.31
N LEU A 209 9.52 -19.35 17.38
CA LEU A 209 10.84 -19.94 17.48
C LEU A 209 10.84 -20.86 18.71
N LEU A 210 11.41 -22.05 18.57
CA LEU A 210 11.59 -23.00 19.67
C LEU A 210 13.09 -23.16 19.92
N LEU A 211 13.53 -22.96 21.15
CA LEU A 211 14.87 -23.29 21.62
C LEU A 211 14.74 -24.29 22.76
N GLY A 212 15.65 -25.25 22.81
CA GLY A 212 15.72 -26.19 23.91
C GLY A 212 16.98 -27.02 23.83
N GLY A 213 17.34 -27.64 24.94
CA GLY A 213 18.52 -28.46 25.06
C GLY A 213 18.67 -29.02 26.46
N ALA A 214 19.75 -29.77 26.66
CA ALA A 214 20.09 -30.37 27.95
C ALA A 214 21.58 -30.16 28.23
N TYR A 215 21.93 -29.82 29.47
CA TYR A 215 23.31 -29.73 29.92
C TYR A 215 23.60 -30.81 30.97
N PRO A 216 24.58 -31.70 30.72
CA PRO A 216 24.93 -32.77 31.66
C PRO A 216 25.72 -32.27 32.88
N SER A 217 26.43 -31.14 32.77
CA SER A 217 27.09 -30.46 33.91
C SER A 217 27.43 -29.00 33.55
N GLY A 218 27.55 -28.12 34.55
CA GLY A 218 28.00 -26.73 34.39
C GLY A 218 27.02 -25.83 33.63
N GLY A 219 25.73 -26.16 33.62
CA GLY A 219 24.75 -25.55 32.72
C GLY A 219 24.22 -24.16 33.10
N VAL A 220 24.29 -23.74 34.37
CA VAL A 220 23.76 -22.43 34.80
C VAL A 220 24.59 -21.32 34.15
N GLY A 221 23.92 -20.36 33.51
CA GLY A 221 24.56 -19.26 32.80
C GLY A 221 25.03 -19.60 31.37
N ALA A 222 24.94 -20.86 30.94
CA ALA A 222 25.21 -21.23 29.55
C ALA A 222 24.14 -20.63 28.62
N GLN A 223 24.56 -20.20 27.43
CA GLN A 223 23.67 -19.60 26.43
C GLN A 223 23.42 -20.57 25.27
N ALA A 224 22.17 -20.63 24.84
CA ALA A 224 21.77 -21.27 23.59
C ALA A 224 21.25 -20.22 22.62
N TYR A 225 21.52 -20.41 21.34
CA TYR A 225 21.14 -19.47 20.28
C TYR A 225 20.18 -20.14 19.28
N GLY A 226 19.28 -19.33 18.76
CA GLY A 226 18.39 -19.68 17.65
C GLY A 226 18.21 -18.46 16.74
N GLU A 227 17.65 -18.69 15.56
CA GLU A 227 17.41 -17.64 14.58
C GLU A 227 15.94 -17.61 14.16
N ALA A 228 15.31 -16.44 14.32
CA ALA A 228 14.03 -16.14 13.70
C ALA A 228 14.29 -15.63 12.28
N GLN A 229 14.04 -16.49 11.29
CA GLN A 229 14.10 -16.10 9.87
C GLN A 229 12.79 -15.46 9.43
N PHE A 230 12.88 -14.37 8.67
CA PHE A 230 11.73 -13.63 8.17
C PHE A 230 11.24 -14.24 6.86
N LYS A 231 9.91 -14.28 6.66
CA LYS A 231 9.31 -14.86 5.44
C LYS A 231 9.65 -14.06 4.18
N VAL A 232 9.89 -12.76 4.35
CA VAL A 232 10.35 -11.84 3.31
C VAL A 232 11.36 -10.88 3.92
N THR A 233 12.32 -10.41 3.11
CA THR A 233 13.23 -9.33 3.53
C THR A 233 12.44 -8.08 3.88
N LYS A 234 12.65 -7.59 5.10
CA LYS A 234 12.01 -6.40 5.65
C LYS A 234 12.42 -5.14 4.90
N ARG A 235 11.54 -4.15 4.96
CA ARG A 235 11.77 -2.83 4.37
C ARG A 235 12.90 -2.05 5.08
N ALA A 236 13.06 -2.27 6.37
CA ALA A 236 14.15 -1.76 7.21
C ALA A 236 14.48 -2.82 8.29
N VAL A 237 15.58 -2.64 9.02
CA VAL A 237 15.86 -3.49 10.19
C VAL A 237 14.68 -3.36 11.16
N PRO A 238 13.94 -4.45 11.46
CA PRO A 238 12.73 -4.36 12.25
C PRO A 238 13.04 -4.20 13.74
N THR A 239 12.09 -3.62 14.47
CA THR A 239 12.04 -3.78 15.92
C THR A 239 11.44 -5.15 16.24
N MET A 240 12.18 -5.94 17.02
CA MET A 240 11.73 -7.25 17.50
C MET A 240 11.02 -7.14 18.84
N THR A 241 9.91 -7.85 18.98
CA THR A 241 9.12 -7.89 20.21
C THR A 241 8.78 -9.33 20.58
N GLN A 242 9.00 -9.69 21.85
CA GLN A 242 8.48 -10.93 22.42
C GLN A 242 6.98 -10.76 22.71
N LEU A 243 6.17 -11.66 22.18
CA LEU A 243 4.72 -11.64 22.37
C LEU A 243 4.30 -12.42 23.63
N ALA A 244 3.16 -12.03 24.20
CA ALA A 244 2.66 -12.55 25.47
C ALA A 244 2.40 -14.07 25.49
N ALA A 245 2.18 -14.70 24.33
CA ALA A 245 2.01 -16.15 24.21
C ALA A 245 3.32 -16.95 24.39
N SER A 246 4.45 -16.28 24.60
CA SER A 246 5.74 -16.92 24.82
C SER A 246 5.80 -17.60 26.20
N SER A 247 6.53 -18.70 26.29
CA SER A 247 6.73 -19.44 27.53
C SER A 247 8.12 -20.05 27.60
N SER A 248 8.60 -20.31 28.81
CA SER A 248 9.90 -20.94 29.03
C SER A 248 9.91 -21.83 30.27
N ALA A 249 10.80 -22.81 30.26
CA ALA A 249 11.15 -23.62 31.42
C ALA A 249 12.67 -23.58 31.63
N ASN A 250 13.10 -23.30 32.87
CA ASN A 250 14.51 -23.23 33.26
C ASN A 250 15.34 -22.22 32.44
N VAL A 251 14.74 -21.10 32.06
CA VAL A 251 15.39 -19.99 31.34
C VAL A 251 15.41 -18.76 32.23
N GLN A 252 16.60 -18.27 32.56
CA GLN A 252 16.80 -17.10 33.41
C GLN A 252 16.53 -15.80 32.64
N SER A 253 16.97 -15.74 31.39
CA SER A 253 16.79 -14.58 30.51
C SER A 253 16.79 -14.99 29.05
N ASN A 254 16.18 -14.18 28.20
CA ASN A 254 16.30 -14.29 26.75
C ASN A 254 16.19 -12.89 26.13
N ALA A 255 16.79 -12.69 24.96
CA ALA A 255 16.61 -11.47 24.19
C ALA A 255 16.92 -11.69 22.71
N PHE A 256 16.37 -10.81 21.88
CA PHE A 256 16.79 -10.66 20.49
C PHE A 256 18.16 -9.98 20.43
N THR A 257 18.99 -10.43 19.49
CA THR A 257 20.31 -9.89 19.18
C THR A 257 20.52 -9.94 17.67
N SER A 258 21.52 -9.21 17.16
CA SER A 258 21.94 -9.25 15.75
C SER A 258 20.77 -9.18 14.75
N THR A 259 19.88 -8.20 14.90
CA THR A 259 18.73 -8.04 14.00
C THR A 259 19.17 -7.45 12.66
N THR A 260 18.82 -8.14 11.57
CA THR A 260 19.02 -7.72 10.19
C THR A 260 17.68 -7.52 9.50
N THR A 261 17.66 -7.20 8.21
CA THR A 261 16.42 -7.17 7.42
C THR A 261 15.87 -8.56 7.09
N SER A 262 16.60 -9.64 7.37
CA SER A 262 16.21 -11.00 6.94
C SER A 262 16.10 -11.98 8.10
N SER A 263 16.68 -11.67 9.26
CA SER A 263 16.58 -12.48 10.46
C SER A 263 16.84 -11.69 11.74
N ALA A 264 16.52 -12.29 12.87
CA ALA A 264 17.02 -11.89 14.17
C ALA A 264 17.52 -13.11 14.94
N SER A 265 18.71 -13.01 15.52
CA SER A 265 19.19 -14.02 16.47
C SER A 265 18.49 -13.84 17.81
N VAL A 266 18.33 -14.93 18.55
CA VAL A 266 17.80 -14.95 19.90
C VAL A 266 18.74 -15.78 20.74
N PHE A 267 19.11 -15.29 21.93
CA PHE A 267 19.73 -16.12 22.95
C PHE A 267 18.76 -16.41 24.08
N CYS A 268 18.95 -17.54 24.75
CA CYS A 268 18.41 -17.77 26.09
C CYS A 268 19.53 -18.25 27.02
N THR A 269 19.46 -17.81 28.28
CA THR A 269 20.40 -18.16 29.35
C THR A 269 19.76 -19.19 30.25
N HIS A 270 20.46 -20.28 30.49
CA HIS A 270 19.98 -21.42 31.26
C HIS A 270 20.06 -21.17 32.78
N ASP A 271 19.05 -21.64 33.53
CA ASP A 271 18.89 -21.37 34.98
C ASP A 271 19.11 -22.59 35.89
N VAL A 272 19.35 -23.79 35.32
CA VAL A 272 19.50 -25.03 36.12
C VAL A 272 20.76 -25.82 35.75
N ASN A 273 21.23 -26.66 36.68
CA ASN A 273 22.35 -27.58 36.45
C ASN A 273 22.24 -28.83 37.36
N PRO A 274 22.27 -30.06 36.80
CA PRO A 274 21.99 -30.40 35.40
C PRO A 274 20.51 -30.24 35.08
N GLY A 275 20.15 -30.17 33.80
CA GLY A 275 18.74 -30.13 33.42
C GLY A 275 18.47 -29.77 31.97
N ASN A 276 17.21 -29.94 31.59
CA ASN A 276 16.68 -29.50 30.30
C ASN A 276 16.17 -28.07 30.41
N PHE A 277 16.23 -27.33 29.32
CA PHE A 277 15.57 -26.04 29.19
C PHE A 277 14.72 -25.97 27.92
N SER A 278 13.74 -25.08 27.94
CA SER A 278 12.95 -24.77 26.76
C SER A 278 12.51 -23.32 26.74
N LEU A 279 12.46 -22.76 25.54
CA LEU A 279 11.88 -21.46 25.24
C LEU A 279 10.99 -21.63 24.00
N SER A 280 9.69 -21.41 24.19
CA SER A 280 8.72 -21.21 23.12
C SER A 280 8.50 -19.72 22.94
N LEU A 281 9.21 -19.11 22.00
CA LEU A 281 9.17 -17.67 21.76
C LEU A 281 8.23 -17.35 20.60
N TYR A 282 7.14 -16.66 20.90
CA TYR A 282 6.31 -15.99 19.90
C TYR A 282 6.85 -14.57 19.72
N TRP A 283 7.07 -14.17 18.48
CA TRP A 283 7.74 -12.91 18.18
C TRP A 283 6.98 -12.09 17.14
N ALA A 284 7.19 -10.78 17.16
CA ALA A 284 6.80 -9.85 16.12
C ALA A 284 8.02 -9.07 15.63
N ALA A 285 8.09 -8.83 14.31
CA ALA A 285 9.11 -8.03 13.66
C ALA A 285 8.44 -6.86 12.94
N SER A 286 8.66 -5.63 13.41
CA SER A 286 8.02 -4.42 12.91
C SER A 286 9.03 -3.48 12.24
N ALA A 287 8.92 -3.32 10.92
CA ALA A 287 9.66 -2.36 10.08
C ALA A 287 8.70 -1.30 9.48
N GLU A 288 7.67 -0.94 10.25
CA GLU A 288 6.68 0.07 9.92
C GLU A 288 7.26 1.50 9.88
N LEU A 289 6.47 2.46 9.38
CA LEU A 289 6.85 3.87 9.15
C LEU A 289 6.40 4.83 10.24
#